data_AF-G9ZUA1-F1
#
_entry.id   AF-G9ZUA1-F1
#
_cell.length_a   1.000
_cell.length_b   1.000
_cell.length_c   1.000
_cell.angle_alpha   90.00
_cell.angle_beta   90.00
_cell.angle_gamma   90.00
#
_symmetry.space_group_name_H-M   'P 1'
#
loop_
_entity.id
_entity.type
_entity.pdbx_description
1 polymer ?
#
loop_
_entity_poly.entity_id
_entity_poly.type
_entity_poly.pdbx_seq_one_letter_code
_entity_poly.pdbx_strand_id
1 'polypeptide(L)' 'MDSGDQEQRIRERAYLLWRDAGQPEGGADSFWYRAKELIEDEEKSAYPPSQSRGNRS' A
#
# COMPACT_ATOMS: atom_id res chain seq x y z
N MET A 1 -4.11 14.91 2.53
CA MET A 1 -5.10 13.95 3.05
C MET A 1 -4.97 12.73 2.17
N ASP A 2 -3.96 11.90 2.44
CA ASP A 2 -3.44 10.92 1.48
C ASP A 2 -3.62 9.48 2.00
N SER A 3 -4.48 9.30 3.01
CA SER A 3 -4.85 7.99 3.54
C SER A 3 -5.56 7.12 2.51
N GLY A 4 -6.17 7.72 1.48
CA GLY A 4 -6.80 6.99 0.38
C GLY A 4 -5.80 6.33 -0.57
N ASP A 5 -4.67 6.99 -0.85
CA ASP A 5 -3.64 6.49 -1.77
C ASP A 5 -2.87 5.30 -1.18
N GLN A 6 -2.63 5.34 0.13
CA GLN A 6 -1.95 4.27 0.85
C GLN A 6 -2.79 2.99 0.85
N GLU A 7 -4.09 3.08 1.12
CA GLU A 7 -5.00 1.93 1.14
C GLU A 7 -5.18 1.30 -0.25
N GLN A 8 -5.19 2.12 -1.31
CA GLN A 8 -5.20 1.63 -2.70
C GLN A 8 -3.92 0.86 -3.04
N ARG A 9 -2.75 1.35 -2.62
CA ARG A 9 -1.48 0.64 -2.82
C ARG A 9 -1.45 -0.70 -2.10
N ILE A 10 -1.94 -0.74 -0.86
CA ILE A 10 -2.04 -1.97 -0.06
C ILE A 10 -2.91 -2.99 -0.78
N ARG A 11 -4.08 -2.57 -1.29
CA ARG A 11 -5.00 -3.44 -2.03
C ARG A 11 -4.37 -4.00 -3.29
N GLU A 12 -3.73 -3.16 -4.09
CA GLU A 12 -3.09 -3.58 -5.33
C GLU A 12 -1.94 -4.56 -5.05
N ARG A 13 -1.09 -4.25 -4.06
CA ARG A 13 0.04 -5.09 -3.66
C ARG A 13 -0.42 -6.45 -3.11
N ALA A 14 -1.44 -6.45 -2.26
CA ALA A 14 -2.04 -7.67 -1.71
C ALA A 14 -2.65 -8.54 -2.82
N TYR A 15 -3.36 -7.93 -3.77
CA TYR A 15 -3.98 -8.64 -4.89
C TYR A 15 -2.92 -9.25 -5.81
N LEU A 16 -1.85 -8.51 -6.13
CA LEU A 16 -0.74 -9.03 -6.93
C LEU A 16 -0.06 -10.22 -6.26
N LEU A 17 0.25 -10.10 -4.95
CA LEU A 17 0.85 -11.18 -4.16
C LEU A 17 -0.05 -12.42 -4.10
N TRP A 18 -1.35 -12.23 -3.85
CA TRP A 18 -2.31 -13.33 -3.79
C TRP A 18 -2.50 -14.00 -5.16
N ARG A 19 -2.51 -13.21 -6.25
CA ARG A 19 -2.62 -13.74 -7.62
C ARG A 19 -1.37 -14.51 -8.04
N ASP A 20 -0.19 -13.99 -7.71
CA ASP A 20 1.10 -14.64 -8.00
C ASP A 20 1.26 -15.95 -7.21
N ALA A 21 0.79 -15.98 -5.96
CA ALA A 21 0.77 -17.17 -5.11
C ALA A 21 -0.25 -18.25 -5.53
N GLY A 22 -1.00 -18.04 -6.62
CA GLY A 22 -1.97 -19.01 -7.13
C GLY A 22 -3.35 -18.93 -6.47
N GLN A 23 -3.68 -17.79 -5.86
CA GLN A 23 -5.00 -17.50 -5.28
C GLN A 23 -5.49 -18.54 -4.28
N PRO A 24 -4.72 -18.86 -3.22
CA PRO A 24 -5.16 -19.78 -2.19
C PRO A 24 -6.45 -19.27 -1.54
N GLU A 25 -7.45 -20.14 -1.44
CA GLU A 25 -8.74 -19.85 -0.79
C GLU A 25 -8.48 -19.62 0.70
N GLY A 26 -8.72 -18.39 1.18
CA GLY A 26 -8.44 -17.97 2.56
C GLY A 26 -7.06 -17.33 2.81
N GLY A 27 -6.21 -17.17 1.80
CA GLY A 27 -4.91 -16.50 1.95
C GLY A 27 -4.96 -14.97 1.78
N ALA A 28 -6.03 -14.44 1.19
CA ALA A 28 -6.12 -13.04 0.79
C ALA A 28 -5.91 -12.06 1.97
N ASP A 29 -6.49 -12.35 3.13
CA ASP A 29 -6.31 -11.55 4.35
C ASP A 29 -4.85 -11.54 4.82
N SER A 30 -4.18 -12.70 4.82
CA SER A 30 -2.76 -12.78 5.20
C SER A 30 -1.86 -11.96 4.26
N PHE A 31 -2.15 -11.98 2.95
CA PHE A 31 -1.44 -11.15 1.98
C PHE A 31 -1.78 -9.67 2.13
N TRP A 32 -3.01 -9.34 2.52
CA TRP A 32 -3.44 -7.97 2.82
C TRP A 32 -2.68 -7.38 3.99
N TYR A 33 -2.61 -8.08 5.12
CA TYR A 33 -1.85 -7.61 6.29
C TYR A 33 -0.36 -7.45 5.96
N ARG A 34 0.22 -8.39 5.21
CA ARG A 34 1.62 -8.30 4.80
C ARG A 34 1.90 -7.11 3.88
N ALA A 35 1.02 -6.87 2.91
CA ALA A 35 1.11 -5.72 2.02
C ALA A 35 0.94 -4.40 2.78
N LYS A 36 0.02 -4.38 3.75
CA LYS A 36 -0.21 -3.24 4.63
C LYS A 36 1.06 -2.84 5.38
N GLU A 37 1.70 -3.77 6.07
CA GLU A 37 2.91 -3.48 6.83
C GLU A 37 4.06 -3.03 5.93
N LEU A 38 4.21 -3.63 4.75
CA LEU A 38 5.23 -3.21 3.78
C LEU A 38 5.04 -1.76 3.31
N ILE A 39 3.80 -1.38 2.96
CA ILE A 39 3.50 -0.02 2.50
C ILE A 39 3.56 0.99 3.64
N GLU A 40 3.10 0.63 4.84
CA GLU A 40 3.19 1.50 6.02
C GLU A 40 4.66 1.76 6.41
N ASP A 41 5.52 0.74 6.36
CA ASP A 41 6.96 0.90 6.63
C ASP A 41 7.66 1.68 5.51
N GLU A 42 7.29 1.44 4.25
CA GLU A 42 7.82 2.17 3.09
C GLU A 42 7.40 3.64 3.11
N GLU A 43 6.14 3.99 3.43
CA GLU A 43 5.68 5.39 3.61
C GLU A 43 6.41 6.07 4.76
N LYS A 44 6.55 5.37 5.89
CA LYS A 44 7.21 5.89 7.09
C LYS A 44 8.70 6.12 6.88
N SER A 45 9.32 5.37 5.97
CA SER A 45 10.73 5.49 5.62
C SER A 45 10.98 6.44 4.44
N ALA A 46 10.06 6.49 3.47
CA ALA A 46 10.22 7.24 2.22
C ALA A 46 9.90 8.74 2.34
N TYR A 47 9.57 9.24 3.53
CA TYR A 47 9.21 10.65 3.70
C TYR A 47 10.16 11.45 4.60
N PRO A 48 11.07 12.26 4.01
CA PRO A 48 11.27 13.63 4.49
C PRO A 48 10.04 14.48 4.09
N PRO A 49 9.54 15.38 4.96
CA PRO A 49 8.34 16.15 4.69
C PRO A 49 8.56 17.22 3.63
N SER A 50 8.29 16.88 2.37
CA SER A 50 8.22 17.86 1.30
C SER A 50 7.26 17.44 0.19
N GLN A 51 5.96 17.49 0.50
CA GLN A 51 4.99 17.96 -0.47
C GLN A 51 4.55 19.35 -0.06
N SER A 52 5.37 20.28 -0.56
CA SER A 52 5.07 21.67 -0.81
C SER A 52 3.58 21.91 -1.10
N ARG A 53 2.97 22.78 -0.29
CA ARG A 53 1.96 23.70 -0.79
C ARG A 53 2.54 24.41 -2.01
N GLY A 54 2.13 24.03 -3.21
CA GLY A 54 2.59 24.70 -4.43
C GLY A 54 1.83 24.19 -5.64
N ASN A 55 1.15 25.11 -6.31
CA ASN A 55 0.53 24.98 -7.63
C ASN A 55 -0.83 24.27 -7.74
N ARG A 56 -1.89 25.05 -7.53
CA ARG A 56 -2.94 25.15 -8.54
C ARG A 56 -3.05 26.62 -8.94
N SER A 57 -2.46 26.95 -10.09
CA SER A 57 -2.55 28.27 -10.73
C SER A 57 -3.82 28.38 -11.55
#